data_AF-A0A4Q7FJR1-F1
#
_entry.id   AF-A0A4Q7FJR1-F1
#
_cell.length_a   1.000
_cell.length_b   1.000
_cell.length_c   1.000
_cell.angle_alpha   90.00
_cell.angle_beta   90.00
_cell.angle_gamma   90.00
#
_symmetry.space_group_name_H-M   'P 1'
#
loop_
_entity.id
_entity.type
_entity.pdbx_description
1 polymer ?
#
loop_
_entity_poly.entity_id
_entity_poly.type
_entity_poly.pdbx_seq_one_letter_code
_entity_poly.pdbx_strand_id
1 'polypeptide(L)'
;MAVIREMNPMKAIRNIVLALTLTLTGVTSMAEPSLAQAQTTSPTTGVMVILTVRPGITREQVVAVMPDEIRQTTQLYLNGMVREWYSRSDGRGAVFLLNVKDVAEGHAIMEGLPLAKQNLIDHEYIAVGPLMPLRLLMAKP
;
A
#
# COMPACT_ATOMS: atom_id res chain seq x y z
N MET A 1 -81.01 -4.39 -33.64
CA MET A 1 -81.22 -3.22 -32.76
C MET A 1 -81.10 -3.70 -31.31
N ALA A 2 -80.25 -3.03 -30.51
CA ALA A 2 -79.91 -3.26 -29.09
C ALA A 2 -79.20 -4.60 -28.75
N VAL A 3 -77.90 -4.64 -28.39
CA VAL A 3 -77.23 -4.19 -27.14
C VAL A 3 -77.73 -4.96 -25.92
N ILE A 4 -76.89 -5.82 -25.33
CA ILE A 4 -76.45 -5.80 -23.91
C ILE A 4 -75.08 -6.49 -23.81
N ARG A 5 -74.14 -5.82 -23.14
CA ARG A 5 -72.77 -6.23 -22.80
C ARG A 5 -72.83 -6.93 -21.44
N GLU A 6 -72.32 -8.15 -21.32
CA GLU A 6 -72.05 -8.78 -20.02
C GLU A 6 -70.66 -9.42 -20.05
N MET A 7 -69.90 -9.19 -18.99
CA MET A 7 -68.46 -9.37 -18.89
C MET A 7 -68.14 -10.79 -18.42
N ASN A 8 -67.43 -11.57 -19.23
CA ASN A 8 -67.17 -12.99 -18.98
C ASN A 8 -66.19 -13.21 -17.80
N PRO A 9 -66.45 -14.18 -16.91
CA PRO A 9 -65.65 -14.51 -15.74
C PRO A 9 -64.58 -15.54 -16.10
N MET A 10 -63.48 -15.65 -15.34
CA MET A 10 -62.84 -16.96 -15.13
C MET A 10 -61.65 -16.93 -14.16
N LYS A 11 -61.67 -17.96 -13.31
CA LYS A 11 -60.54 -18.70 -12.74
C LYS A 11 -59.90 -18.16 -11.45
N ALA A 12 -60.67 -18.34 -10.39
CA ALA A 12 -60.16 -19.09 -9.24
C ALA A 12 -59.53 -20.42 -9.73
N ILE A 13 -58.23 -20.63 -9.53
CA ILE A 13 -57.62 -21.97 -9.55
C ILE A 13 -56.64 -22.09 -8.37
N ARG A 14 -56.80 -23.23 -7.71
CA ARG A 14 -56.42 -23.68 -6.39
C ARG A 14 -55.07 -24.41 -6.43
N ASN A 15 -54.28 -24.23 -5.37
CA ASN A 15 -52.99 -24.85 -5.01
C ASN A 15 -52.74 -26.28 -5.52
N ILE A 16 -51.53 -26.54 -6.07
CA ILE A 16 -50.78 -27.81 -5.91
C ILE A 16 -49.27 -27.52 -5.86
N VAL A 17 -48.63 -28.16 -4.88
CA VAL A 17 -47.22 -28.17 -4.45
C VAL A 17 -46.21 -28.40 -5.58
N LEU A 18 -45.08 -27.68 -5.59
CA LEU A 18 -43.82 -28.16 -6.19
C LEU A 18 -42.60 -27.56 -5.47
N ALA A 19 -41.62 -28.43 -5.18
CA ALA A 19 -40.44 -28.24 -4.36
C ALA A 19 -39.59 -27.00 -4.74
N LEU A 20 -39.19 -26.22 -3.72
CA LEU A 20 -38.23 -25.13 -3.91
C LEU A 20 -36.81 -25.64 -3.72
N THR A 21 -36.10 -25.63 -4.83
CA THR A 21 -34.69 -25.98 -5.03
C THR A 21 -33.74 -25.11 -4.22
N LEU A 22 -32.81 -25.77 -3.53
CA LEU A 22 -31.69 -25.18 -2.81
C LEU A 22 -30.62 -24.71 -3.82
N THR A 23 -30.46 -23.40 -4.03
CA THR A 23 -29.25 -22.85 -4.68
C THR A 23 -28.78 -21.53 -4.05
N LEU A 24 -27.63 -21.64 -3.37
CA LEU A 24 -26.44 -20.79 -3.41
C LEU A 24 -26.59 -19.25 -3.24
N THR A 25 -26.23 -18.77 -2.05
CA THR A 25 -25.35 -17.60 -1.91
C THR A 25 -24.28 -17.93 -0.89
N GLY A 26 -23.09 -18.31 -1.38
CA GLY A 26 -21.89 -18.30 -0.56
C GLY A 26 -21.64 -16.85 -0.16
N VAL A 27 -21.88 -16.53 1.11
CA VAL A 27 -21.41 -15.28 1.69
C VAL A 27 -19.89 -15.34 1.60
N THR A 28 -19.32 -14.61 0.64
CA THR A 28 -17.90 -14.25 0.69
C THR A 28 -17.75 -13.46 1.96
N SER A 29 -17.24 -14.12 3.01
CA SER A 29 -16.63 -13.45 4.14
C SER A 29 -15.48 -12.62 3.54
N MET A 30 -15.79 -11.37 3.19
CA MET A 30 -14.79 -10.34 3.14
C MET A 30 -14.30 -10.27 4.58
N ALA A 31 -13.24 -11.01 4.88
CA ALA A 31 -12.44 -10.75 6.04
C ALA A 31 -11.99 -9.30 5.87
N GLU A 32 -12.70 -8.38 6.52
CA GLU A 32 -12.15 -7.06 6.80
C GLU A 32 -10.76 -7.32 7.37
N PRO A 33 -9.71 -6.62 6.92
CA PRO A 33 -8.42 -6.71 7.56
C PRO A 33 -8.66 -6.31 9.01
N SER A 34 -8.68 -7.29 9.90
CA SER A 34 -8.74 -7.06 11.32
C SER A 34 -7.57 -6.14 11.61
N LEU A 35 -7.86 -4.88 11.97
CA LEU A 35 -6.90 -3.96 12.56
C LEU A 35 -6.57 -4.47 13.97
N ALA A 36 -6.12 -5.72 14.07
CA ALA A 36 -5.96 -6.48 15.30
C ALA A 36 -4.97 -5.80 16.26
N GLN A 37 -4.20 -4.83 15.78
CA GLN A 37 -3.66 -3.74 16.58
C GLN A 37 -3.58 -2.46 15.74
N ALA A 38 -4.57 -1.57 15.81
CA ALA A 38 -4.31 -0.16 15.53
C ALA A 38 -3.30 0.33 16.58
N GLN A 39 -2.02 0.39 16.19
CA GLN A 39 -0.96 0.91 17.05
C GLN A 39 -1.25 2.39 17.33
N THR A 40 -1.04 2.84 18.58
CA THR A 40 -1.10 4.27 18.89
C THR A 40 -0.09 5.01 18.02
N THR A 41 -0.47 6.18 17.50
CA THR A 41 0.38 6.97 16.61
C THR A 41 1.71 7.28 17.29
N SER A 42 2.81 6.85 16.68
CA SER A 42 4.17 7.09 17.17
C SER A 42 4.73 8.38 16.55
N PRO A 43 5.52 9.18 17.28
CA PRO A 43 6.28 10.27 16.67
C PRO A 43 7.20 9.73 15.58
N THR A 44 7.21 10.38 14.42
CA THR A 44 8.15 10.04 13.36
C THR A 44 9.58 10.35 13.82
N THR A 45 10.44 9.34 13.80
CA THR A 45 11.88 9.45 14.10
C THR A 45 12.73 9.09 12.89
N GLY A 46 12.09 8.81 11.76
CA GLY A 46 12.74 8.49 10.50
C GLY A 46 11.73 8.10 9.43
N VAL A 47 12.21 7.94 8.21
CA VAL A 47 11.39 7.52 7.07
C VAL A 47 12.09 6.38 6.36
N MET A 48 11.42 5.25 6.23
CA MET A 48 11.86 4.15 5.39
C MET A 48 11.48 4.47 3.95
N VAL A 49 12.43 4.32 3.03
CA VAL A 49 12.23 4.56 1.60
C VAL A 49 12.54 3.28 0.84
N ILE A 50 11.60 2.82 0.02
CA ILE A 50 11.80 1.70 -0.89
C ILE A 50 11.99 2.26 -2.29
N LEU A 51 13.16 1.99 -2.88
CA LEU A 51 13.50 2.36 -4.24
C LEU A 51 13.22 1.18 -5.16
N THR A 52 12.51 1.41 -6.27
CA THR A 52 12.25 0.41 -7.30
C THR A 52 12.61 0.96 -8.67
N VAL A 53 13.45 0.26 -9.43
CA VAL A 53 13.68 0.63 -10.85
C VAL A 53 12.38 0.51 -11.62
N ARG A 54 12.01 1.56 -12.36
CA ARG A 54 10.76 1.60 -13.12
C ARG A 54 10.73 0.51 -14.20
N PRO A 55 9.56 -0.04 -14.54
CA PRO A 55 9.42 -0.95 -15.67
C PRO A 55 9.92 -0.29 -16.98
N GLY A 56 10.66 -1.06 -17.77
CA GLY A 56 11.17 -0.60 -19.07
C GLY A 56 12.49 0.20 -19.01
N ILE A 57 12.99 0.54 -17.82
CA ILE A 57 14.34 1.12 -17.67
C ILE A 57 15.40 0.03 -17.86
N THR A 58 16.38 0.29 -18.72
CA THR A 58 17.47 -0.66 -18.98
C THR A 58 18.57 -0.54 -17.94
N ARG A 59 19.38 -1.60 -17.82
CA ARG A 59 20.53 -1.61 -16.90
C ARG A 59 21.55 -0.52 -17.26
N GLU A 60 21.75 -0.26 -18.54
CA GLU A 60 22.71 0.72 -19.05
C GLU A 60 22.32 2.14 -18.64
N GLN A 61 21.02 2.46 -18.67
CA GLN A 61 20.51 3.75 -18.20
C GLN A 61 20.81 3.96 -16.72
N VAL A 62 20.60 2.93 -15.88
CA VAL A 62 20.92 3.00 -14.46
C VAL A 62 22.44 3.14 -14.25
N VAL A 63 23.24 2.27 -14.87
CA VAL A 63 24.70 2.24 -14.71
C VAL A 63 25.36 3.55 -15.12
N ALA A 64 24.82 4.25 -16.13
CA ALA A 64 25.32 5.55 -16.55
C ALA A 64 25.21 6.62 -15.44
N VAL A 65 24.24 6.48 -14.53
CA VAL A 65 23.92 7.45 -13.46
C VAL A 65 24.50 7.05 -12.10
N MET A 66 24.77 5.75 -11.91
CA MET A 66 25.23 5.19 -10.64
C MET A 66 26.45 5.88 -10.01
N PRO A 67 27.51 6.32 -10.74
CA PRO A 67 28.64 6.98 -10.10
C PRO A 67 28.27 8.25 -9.32
N ASP A 68 27.36 9.06 -9.87
CA ASP A 68 26.88 10.27 -9.22
C ASP A 68 25.88 9.95 -8.10
N GLU A 69 25.01 8.96 -8.32
CA GLU A 69 24.08 8.45 -7.30
C GLU A 69 24.83 7.99 -6.04
N ILE A 70 25.86 7.15 -6.22
CA ILE A 70 26.69 6.63 -5.12
C ILE A 70 27.38 7.77 -4.38
N ARG A 71 27.93 8.75 -5.12
CA ARG A 71 28.61 9.89 -4.51
C ARG A 71 27.66 10.70 -3.64
N GLN A 72 26.47 11.05 -4.13
CA GLN A 72 25.52 11.88 -3.40
C GLN A 72 24.89 11.12 -2.22
N THR A 73 24.49 9.86 -2.42
CA THR A 73 23.98 9.02 -1.33
C THR A 73 25.03 8.78 -0.24
N THR A 74 26.30 8.63 -0.59
CA THR A 74 27.39 8.55 0.39
C THR A 74 27.54 9.84 1.19
N GLN A 75 27.40 11.01 0.56
CA GLN A 75 27.38 12.28 1.30
C GLN A 75 26.19 12.36 2.27
N LEU A 76 25.02 11.87 1.86
CA LEU A 76 23.85 11.75 2.75
C LEU A 76 24.07 10.77 3.91
N TYR A 77 24.93 9.77 3.76
CA TYR A 77 25.31 8.91 4.87
C TYR A 77 26.29 9.63 5.81
N LEU A 78 27.32 10.25 5.25
CA LEU A 78 28.36 10.94 6.03
C LEU A 78 27.83 12.15 6.80
N ASN A 79 26.78 12.81 6.32
CA ASN A 79 26.11 13.91 7.01
C ASN A 79 25.03 13.44 8.01
N GLY A 80 24.81 12.13 8.15
CA GLY A 80 23.86 11.55 9.11
C GLY A 80 22.40 11.52 8.67
N MET A 81 22.10 11.78 7.38
CA MET A 81 20.74 11.75 6.85
C MET A 81 20.30 10.33 6.47
N VAL A 82 21.19 9.48 5.95
CA VAL A 82 20.95 8.04 5.76
C VAL A 82 21.53 7.28 6.95
N ARG A 83 20.69 6.55 7.68
CA ARG A 83 21.07 5.71 8.82
C ARG A 83 21.52 4.33 8.38
N GLU A 84 20.73 3.75 7.49
CA GLU A 84 20.87 2.38 7.01
C GLU A 84 20.49 2.34 5.54
N TRP A 85 21.16 1.47 4.78
CA TRP A 85 20.81 1.14 3.41
C TRP A 85 21.00 -0.35 3.17
N TYR A 86 20.19 -0.90 2.27
CA TYR A 86 20.29 -2.30 1.87
C TYR A 86 19.96 -2.43 0.39
N SER A 87 20.70 -3.25 -0.33
CA SER A 87 20.21 -3.78 -1.60
C SER A 87 19.06 -4.73 -1.33
N ARG A 88 17.98 -4.62 -2.10
CA ARG A 88 16.88 -5.58 -2.02
C ARG A 88 17.34 -6.92 -2.57
N SER A 89 17.03 -8.00 -1.87
CA SER A 89 17.41 -9.37 -2.27
C SER A 89 16.74 -9.83 -3.56
N ASP A 90 15.61 -9.23 -3.93
CA ASP A 90 14.93 -9.45 -5.22
C ASP A 90 15.62 -8.75 -6.41
N GLY A 91 16.69 -7.98 -6.16
CA GLY A 91 17.46 -7.27 -7.18
C GLY A 91 16.74 -6.08 -7.81
N ARG A 92 15.59 -5.64 -7.27
CA ARG A 92 14.74 -4.60 -7.89
C ARG A 92 15.06 -3.18 -7.43
N GLY A 93 15.99 -3.01 -6.51
CA GLY A 93 16.43 -1.70 -6.02
C GLY A 93 17.05 -1.76 -4.63
N ALA A 94 16.78 -0.73 -3.83
CA ALA A 94 17.35 -0.56 -2.50
C ALA A 94 16.29 -0.15 -1.47
N VAL A 95 16.61 -0.28 -0.19
CA VAL A 95 15.83 0.25 0.93
C VAL A 95 16.73 1.15 1.75
N PHE A 96 16.30 2.38 1.98
CA PHE A 96 16.99 3.34 2.86
C PHE A 96 16.17 3.61 4.11
N LEU A 97 16.85 3.86 5.22
CA LEU A 97 16.26 4.43 6.42
C LEU A 97 16.83 5.81 6.66
N LEU A 98 15.99 6.84 6.50
CA LEU A 98 16.39 8.23 6.63
C LEU A 98 16.18 8.75 8.05
N ASN A 99 17.09 9.61 8.52
CA ASN A 99 16.99 10.40 9.73
C ASN A 99 16.37 11.77 9.41
N VAL A 100 15.05 11.79 9.21
CA VAL A 100 14.27 12.98 8.84
C VAL A 100 13.01 13.07 9.70
N LYS A 101 12.46 14.27 9.83
CA LYS A 101 11.32 14.51 10.73
C LYS A 101 9.97 14.04 10.17
N ASP A 102 9.85 13.99 8.83
CA ASP A 102 8.61 13.63 8.14
C ASP A 102 8.88 13.13 6.70
N VAL A 103 7.82 12.64 6.06
CA VAL A 103 7.86 12.14 4.68
C VAL A 103 8.18 13.24 3.67
N ALA A 104 7.78 14.48 3.91
CA ALA A 104 8.01 15.58 2.97
C ALA A 104 9.51 15.91 2.86
N GLU A 105 10.22 15.92 3.99
CA GLU A 105 11.68 16.07 4.02
C GLU A 105 12.38 14.88 3.34
N GLY A 106 11.95 13.65 3.64
CA GLY A 106 12.47 12.45 2.96
C GLY A 106 12.27 12.50 1.44
N HIS A 107 11.09 12.92 0.99
CA HIS A 107 10.78 13.10 -0.43
C HIS A 107 11.68 14.15 -1.07
N ALA A 108 11.84 15.33 -0.45
CA ALA A 108 12.68 16.39 -0.98
C ALA A 108 14.15 15.97 -1.17
N ILE A 109 14.69 15.17 -0.23
CA ILE A 109 16.05 14.63 -0.33
C ILE A 109 16.16 13.62 -1.46
N MET A 110 15.25 12.63 -1.50
CA MET A 110 15.33 11.53 -2.45
C MET A 110 15.07 11.97 -3.89
N GLU A 111 14.14 12.91 -4.13
CA GLU A 111 13.95 13.54 -5.45
C GLU A 111 15.14 14.41 -5.88
N GLY A 112 16.02 14.77 -4.95
CA GLY A 112 17.28 15.45 -5.23
C GLY A 112 18.34 14.55 -5.88
N LEU A 113 18.20 13.23 -5.77
CA LEU A 113 19.20 12.26 -6.22
C LEU A 113 19.16 12.03 -7.74
N PRO A 114 20.30 11.72 -8.37
CA PRO A 114 20.41 11.53 -9.81
C PRO A 114 19.42 10.54 -10.44
N LEU A 115 19.20 9.36 -9.83
CA LEU A 115 18.26 8.36 -10.36
C LEU A 115 16.82 8.87 -10.37
N ALA A 116 16.44 9.63 -9.34
CA ALA A 116 15.11 10.22 -9.19
C ALA A 116 14.88 11.35 -10.20
N LYS A 117 15.85 12.27 -10.31
CA LYS A 117 15.81 13.40 -11.27
C LYS A 117 15.66 12.95 -12.73
N GLN A 118 16.21 11.78 -13.06
CA GLN A 118 16.11 11.20 -14.40
C GLN A 118 14.89 10.28 -14.56
N ASN A 119 14.00 10.24 -13.56
CA ASN A 119 12.77 9.45 -13.56
C ASN A 119 13.03 7.96 -13.82
N LEU A 120 14.13 7.40 -13.26
CA LEU A 120 14.52 6.00 -13.46
C LEU A 120 13.96 5.06 -12.38
N ILE A 121 13.56 5.63 -11.25
CA ILE A 121 13.07 4.89 -10.08
C ILE A 121 11.73 5.44 -9.60
N ASP A 122 10.99 4.60 -8.89
CA ASP A 122 9.87 4.96 -8.03
C ASP A 122 10.32 4.90 -6.55
N HIS A 123 9.68 5.73 -5.73
CA HIS A 123 9.87 5.78 -4.29
C HIS A 123 8.56 5.47 -3.56
N GLU A 124 8.64 4.62 -2.55
CA GLU A 124 7.61 4.48 -1.52
C GLU A 124 8.16 4.97 -0.18
N TYR A 125 7.38 5.76 0.55
CA TYR A 125 7.80 6.37 1.82
C TYR A 125 6.90 5.90 2.96
N ILE A 126 7.53 5.40 4.02
CA ILE A 126 6.85 4.94 5.23
C ILE A 126 7.45 5.67 6.42
N ALA A 127 6.65 6.51 7.08
CA ALA A 127 7.06 7.15 8.32
C ALA A 127 7.21 6.08 9.42
N VAL A 128 8.35 6.09 10.12
CA VAL A 128 8.64 5.13 11.19
C VAL A 128 8.97 5.83 12.49
N GLY A 129 8.63 5.17 13.59
CA GLY A 129 8.83 5.67 14.94
C GLY A 129 9.00 4.51 15.92
N PRO A 130 9.23 4.79 17.21
CA PRO A 130 9.27 3.76 18.24
C PRO A 130 8.01 2.90 18.25
N LEU A 131 8.17 1.60 18.50
CA LEU A 131 7.05 0.68 18.68
C LEU A 131 6.38 0.93 20.04
N MET A 132 5.43 1.86 20.05
CA MET A 132 4.80 2.39 21.26
C MET A 132 4.24 1.32 22.23
N PRO A 133 3.66 0.20 21.77
CA PRO A 133 3.21 -0.88 22.67
C PRO A 133 4.31 -1.45 23.57
N LEU A 134 5.60 -1.36 23.21
CA LEU A 134 6.70 -1.83 24.06
C LEU A 134 6.82 -1.05 25.38
N ARG A 135 6.22 0.15 25.49
CA ARG A 135 6.16 0.89 26.76
C ARG A 135 5.46 0.10 27.87
N LEU A 136 4.53 -0.79 27.51
CA LEU A 136 3.84 -1.67 28.47
C LEU A 136 4.82 -2.59 29.21
N LEU A 137 5.95 -2.92 28.60
CA LEU A 137 6.99 -3.77 29.20
C LEU A 137 7.91 -3.01 30.18
N MET A 138 7.83 -1.67 30.24
CA MET A 138 8.71 -0.84 31.07
C MET A 138 8.14 -0.56 32.47
N ALA A 139 6.91 -0.97 32.75
CA ALA A 139 6.39 -0.94 34.12
C ALA A 139 7.22 -1.92 34.98
N LYS A 140 7.63 -1.49 36.18
CA LYS A 140 8.22 -2.42 37.15
C LYS A 140 7.16 -3.49 37.49
N PRO A 141 7.56 -4.77 37.64
CA PRO A 141 6.65 -5.82 38.09
C PRO A 141 6.04 -5.49 39.44
#